data_AF-A0A5K0XR86-F1
#
_entry.id   AF-A0A5K0XR86-F1
#
_cell.length_a   1.000
_cell.length_b   1.000
_cell.length_c   1.000
_cell.angle_alpha   90.00
_cell.angle_beta   90.00
_cell.angle_gamma   90.00
#
_symmetry.space_group_name_H-M   'P 1'
#
loop_
_entity.id
_entity.type
_entity.pdbx_description
1 polymer ?
#
loop_
_entity_poly.entity_id
_entity_poly.type
_entity_poly.pdbx_seq_one_letter_code
_entity_poly.pdbx_strand_id
1 'polypeptide(L)' 'APKPSSGPHKSRECLPLILIIRNKLKYALTYRDVVSILMQRLVTVDGKVRTDQKYPCGFM' A
#
# COMPACT_ATOMS: atom_id res chain seq x y z
N ALA A 1 3.59 13.14 2.90
CA ALA A 1 3.38 11.72 2.53
C ALA A 1 1.94 11.34 2.86
N PRO A 2 1.28 10.43 2.12
CA PRO A 2 -0.09 10.03 2.43
C PRO A 2 -0.18 9.45 3.84
N LYS A 3 -1.11 9.95 4.65
CA LYS A 3 -1.41 9.41 5.97
C LYS A 3 -1.94 7.97 5.81
N PRO A 4 -1.40 6.98 6.54
CA PRO A 4 -1.94 5.61 6.52
C PRO A 4 -3.40 5.58 6.99
N SER A 5 -4.18 4.66 6.44
CA SER A 5 -5.50 4.32 6.95
C SER A 5 -5.40 3.68 8.33
N SER A 6 -6.47 3.73 9.12
CA SER A 6 -6.55 2.94 10.34
C SER A 6 -6.42 1.46 10.02
N GLY A 7 -5.60 0.73 10.77
CA GLY A 7 -5.31 -0.67 10.49
C GLY A 7 -4.41 -1.29 11.55
N PRO A 8 -3.80 -2.46 11.26
CA PRO A 8 -3.12 -3.29 12.26
C PRO A 8 -1.85 -2.69 12.87
N HIS A 9 -1.21 -1.72 12.21
CA HIS A 9 0.07 -1.15 12.67
C HIS A 9 -0.06 0.33 13.06
N LYS A 10 0.79 0.77 14.00
CA LYS A 10 0.85 2.19 14.40
C LYS A 10 1.35 3.05 13.25
N SER A 11 0.87 4.30 13.17
CA SER A 11 1.25 5.24 12.09
C SER A 11 2.75 5.51 11.94
N ARG A 12 3.54 5.31 13.00
CA ARG A 12 5.00 5.50 12.99
C ARG A 12 5.77 4.23 12.61
N GLU A 13 5.13 3.07 12.70
CA GLU A 13 5.74 1.75 12.50
C GLU A 13 5.29 1.12 11.17
N CYS A 14 4.61 1.87 10.30
CA CYS A 14 4.08 1.38 9.04
C CYS A 14 4.40 2.28 7.84
N LEU A 15 4.36 1.67 6.66
CA LEU A 15 4.40 2.35 5.38
C LEU A 15 3.09 2.04 4.61
N PRO A 16 2.39 3.05 4.07
CA PRO A 16 1.22 2.80 3.25
C PRO A 16 1.58 2.10 1.92
N LEU A 17 0.71 1.20 1.45
CA LEU A 17 0.90 0.42 0.21
C LEU A 17 1.32 1.25 -1.00
N ILE A 18 0.77 2.45 -1.16
CA ILE A 18 1.12 3.36 -2.26
C ILE A 18 2.60 3.73 -2.29
N LEU A 19 3.24 3.92 -1.13
CA LEU A 19 4.66 4.24 -1.06
C LEU A 19 5.52 3.01 -1.34
N ILE A 20 5.03 1.81 -0.99
CA ILE A 20 5.71 0.55 -1.31
C ILE A 20 5.75 0.37 -2.82
N ILE A 21 4.59 0.39 -3.48
CA ILE A 21 4.46 0.13 -4.92
C ILE A 21 5.20 1.19 -5.75
N ARG A 22 5.06 2.47 -5.39
CA ARG A 22 5.65 3.59 -6.15
C ARG A 22 7.12 3.86 -5.82
N ASN A 23 7.46 4.03 -4.54
CA ASN A 23 8.78 4.54 -4.17
C ASN A 23 9.80 3.43 -3.86
N LYS A 24 9.36 2.28 -3.35
CA LYS A 24 10.26 1.17 -2.99
C LYS A 24 10.42 0.18 -4.14
N LEU A 25 9.31 -0.29 -4.71
CA LEU A 25 9.30 -1.28 -5.78
C LEU A 25 9.35 -0.67 -7.19
N LYS A 26 8.97 0.61 -7.33
CA LYS A 26 9.00 1.36 -8.60
C LYS A 26 8.18 0.73 -9.73
N TYR A 27 7.10 0.00 -9.39
CA TYR A 27 6.16 -0.55 -10.38
C TYR A 27 5.18 0.48 -10.96
N ALA A 28 5.10 1.65 -10.33
CA ALA A 28 4.23 2.75 -10.74
C ALA A 28 5.00 4.07 -10.64
N LEU A 29 4.70 4.99 -11.56
CA LEU A 29 5.24 6.35 -11.52
C LEU A 29 4.25 7.31 -10.87
N THR A 30 2.96 7.16 -11.18
CA THR A 30 1.90 8.06 -10.70
C THR A 30 0.99 7.39 -9.69
N TYR A 31 0.20 8.21 -9.00
CA TYR A 31 -0.84 7.74 -8.08
C TYR A 31 -1.91 6.91 -8.80
N ARG A 32 -2.28 7.32 -10.03
CA ARG A 32 -3.31 6.64 -10.83
C ARG A 32 -2.89 5.22 -11.17
N ASP A 33 -1.62 5.02 -11.52
CA ASP A 33 -1.09 3.70 -11.86
C ASP A 33 -1.16 2.74 -10.65
N VAL A 34 -0.83 3.23 -9.45
CA VAL A 34 -0.96 2.44 -8.21
C VAL A 34 -2.40 2.03 -7.97
N VAL A 35 -3.36 2.94 -8.14
CA VAL A 35 -4.78 2.62 -8.00
C VAL A 35 -5.19 1.56 -9.02
N SER A 36 -4.79 1.69 -10.28
CA SER A 36 -5.06 0.68 -11.31
C SER A 36 -4.51 -0.70 -10.94
N ILE A 37 -3.27 -0.79 -10.46
CA ILE A 37 -2.65 -2.06 -10.02
C ILE A 37 -3.42 -2.67 -8.84
N LEU A 38 -3.81 -1.86 -7.86
CA LEU A 38 -4.57 -2.34 -6.70
C LEU A 38 -5.97 -2.82 -7.08
N MET A 39 -6.63 -2.15 -8.04
CA MET A 39 -7.95 -2.54 -8.54
C MET A 39 -7.93 -3.85 -9.33
N GLN A 40 -6.79 -4.24 -9.91
CA GLN A 40 -6.59 -5.55 -10.54
C GLN A 40 -6.54 -6.70 -9.52
N ARG A 41 -6.54 -6.43 -8.20
CA ARG A 41 -6.54 -7.42 -7.12
C ARG A 41 -5.34 -8.38 -7.12
N LEU A 42 -4.22 -7.93 -7.70
CA LEU A 42 -2.97 -8.70 -7.78
C LEU A 42 -2.14 -8.61 -6.47
N VAL A 43 -2.37 -7.58 -5.66
CA VAL A 43 -1.59 -7.31 -4.45
C VAL A 43 -2.25 -7.96 -3.24
N THR A 44 -1.53 -8.86 -2.59
CA THR A 44 -1.94 -9.50 -1.33
C THR A 44 -0.99 -9.08 -0.20
N VAL A 45 -1.56 -8.85 0.98
CA VAL A 45 -0.83 -8.60 2.23
C VAL A 45 -1.31 -9.62 3.24
N ASP A 46 -0.40 -10.43 3.76
CA ASP A 46 -0.69 -11.55 4.67
C ASP A 46 -1.78 -12.51 4.14
N GLY A 47 -1.69 -12.83 2.85
CA GLY A 47 -2.64 -13.72 2.15
C GLY A 47 -4.00 -13.11 1.85
N LYS A 48 -4.27 -11.84 2.19
CA LYS A 48 -5.52 -11.14 1.87
C LYS A 48 -5.30 -10.11 0.78
N VAL A 49 -6.17 -10.11 -0.24
CA VAL A 49 -6.17 -9.09 -1.29
C VAL A 49 -6.46 -7.71 -0.68
N ARG A 50 -5.60 -6.72 -0.97
CA ARG A 50 -5.78 -5.34 -0.49
C ARG A 50 -5.92 -4.39 -1.66
N THR A 51 -7.02 -3.64 -1.66
CA THR A 51 -7.31 -2.58 -2.64
C THR A 51 -7.10 -1.18 -2.07
N ASP A 52 -7.02 -1.04 -0.73
CA ASP A 52 -6.74 0.24 -0.09
C ASP A 52 -5.26 0.61 -0.25
N GLN A 53 -5.01 1.56 -1.13
CA GLN A 53 -3.71 2.21 -1.35
C GLN A 53 -3.04 2.79 -0.09
N LYS A 54 -3.80 3.16 0.94
CA LYS A 54 -3.28 3.71 2.20
C LYS A 54 -3.22 2.66 3.30
N TYR A 55 -3.49 1.39 3.00
CA TYR A 55 -3.43 0.31 3.96
C TYR A 55 -2.05 0.31 4.65
N PRO A 56 -1.99 0.33 5.99
CA PRO A 56 -0.74 0.35 6.72
C PRO A 56 -0.09 -1.03 6.64
N CYS A 57 1.01 -1.15 5.90
CA CYS A 57 1.88 -2.32 5.95
C CYS A 57 3.03 -2.01 6.91
N GLY A 58 3.10 -2.71 8.03
CA GLY A 58 4.17 -2.55 9.02
C GLY A 58 5.02 -3.80 9.14
N PHE A 59 5.96 -3.75 10.07
CA PHE A 59 6.72 -4.93 10.47
C PHE A 59 5.84 -5.85 11.32
N MET A 60 6.07 -7.15 11.15
CA MET A 60 5.47 -8.23 11.93
C MET A 60 6.06 -8.25 13.34
#